data_AF-A0A6A6EK97-F1
#
_entry.id   AF-A0A6A6EK97-F1
#
_cell.length_a   1.000
_cell.length_b   1.000
_cell.length_c   1.000
_cell.angle_alpha   90.00
_cell.angle_beta   90.00
_cell.angle_gamma   90.00
#
_symmetry.space_group_name_H-M   'P 1'
#
loop_
_entity.id
_entity.type
_entity.pdbx_description
1 polymer ?
#
loop_
_entity_poly.entity_id
_entity_poly.type
_entity_poly.pdbx_seq_one_letter_code
_entity_poly.pdbx_strand_id
1 'polypeptide(L)'
;MQLLNLAAFALTAGSSAVAAPLNARAAPVDQLVGYAAGTTGGGSGAGATVTSCSALSTALKTGGVIKISGTLTGCGILKVPSNTSLLGVGKNSGLADGGFQIKDVSNVIIRNLVFNTAPSEKDIIDVDGSTKIWVDHCDIHSKGMVGGKDDYDGLFDAKHGSDLITVSWTKFHDHWKGSLIGHSDSNESEDKGKLHITYHHNSFINVNSRLPSLRFGTGHIYSSCYQDDPTSGVNSRMGAQVLVEQNSFSNVPLAVVTDLDSDEAGFAVEKSNIFSGTSTTRITQTGSLTPPYSYTTDPAAQVCSIVASQGGTGVVTF
;
A
#
# COMPACT_ATOMS: atom_id res chain seq x y z
N MET A 1 -54.57 -59.42 11.18
CA MET A 1 -54.46 -57.99 11.50
C MET A 1 -52.97 -57.64 11.49
N GLN A 2 -52.41 -57.34 10.31
CA GLN A 2 -51.02 -56.94 10.13
C GLN A 2 -51.00 -55.41 10.00
N LEU A 3 -50.35 -54.74 10.94
CA LEU A 3 -50.12 -53.29 10.90
C LEU A 3 -48.75 -53.04 10.26
N LEU A 4 -48.75 -52.31 9.14
CA LEU A 4 -47.56 -51.88 8.43
C LEU A 4 -46.83 -50.76 9.20
N ASN A 5 -45.51 -50.90 9.33
CA ASN A 5 -44.62 -49.81 9.72
C ASN A 5 -44.47 -48.82 8.57
N LEU A 6 -44.86 -47.55 8.77
CA LEU A 6 -44.43 -46.44 7.92
C LEU A 6 -43.09 -45.92 8.43
N ALA A 7 -42.03 -46.09 7.63
CA ALA A 7 -40.77 -45.37 7.81
C ALA A 7 -40.86 -44.01 7.11
N ALA A 8 -40.69 -42.92 7.86
CA ALA A 8 -40.56 -41.58 7.31
C ALA A 8 -39.11 -41.35 6.85
N PHE A 9 -38.90 -41.20 5.54
CA PHE A 9 -37.64 -40.70 4.99
C PHE A 9 -37.64 -39.18 5.05
N ALA A 10 -36.78 -38.60 5.89
CA ALA A 10 -36.46 -37.18 5.86
C ALA A 10 -35.46 -36.92 4.72
N LEU A 11 -35.87 -36.20 3.67
CA LEU A 11 -34.94 -35.66 2.68
C LEU A 11 -34.24 -34.43 3.29
N THR A 12 -32.95 -34.55 3.55
CA THR A 12 -32.08 -33.40 3.81
C THR A 12 -31.72 -32.75 2.48
N ALA A 13 -32.21 -31.53 2.25
CA ALA A 13 -31.75 -30.69 1.15
C ALA A 13 -30.33 -30.21 1.47
N GLY A 14 -29.32 -30.80 0.84
CA GLY A 14 -27.95 -30.30 0.88
C GLY A 14 -27.85 -29.05 0.02
N SER A 15 -27.68 -27.88 0.66
CA SER A 15 -27.31 -26.66 -0.05
C SER A 15 -25.87 -26.78 -0.56
N SER A 16 -25.71 -27.11 -1.83
CA SER A 16 -24.44 -26.96 -2.53
C SER A 16 -24.20 -25.46 -2.76
N ALA A 17 -23.35 -24.84 -1.94
CA ALA A 17 -22.81 -23.52 -2.24
C ALA A 17 -21.94 -23.64 -3.50
N VAL A 18 -22.48 -23.21 -4.64
CA VAL A 18 -21.72 -23.09 -5.89
C VAL A 18 -20.72 -21.95 -5.66
N ALA A 19 -19.44 -22.30 -5.46
CA ALA A 19 -18.37 -21.31 -5.49
C ALA A 19 -18.42 -20.60 -6.85
N ALA A 20 -18.60 -19.28 -6.83
CA ALA A 20 -18.52 -18.49 -8.05
C ALA A 20 -17.14 -18.73 -8.69
N PRO A 21 -17.06 -18.89 -10.02
CA PRO A 21 -15.77 -19.04 -10.68
C PRO A 21 -14.91 -17.82 -10.37
N LEU A 22 -13.74 -18.04 -9.75
CA LEU A 22 -12.70 -17.01 -9.66
C LEU A 22 -12.31 -16.68 -11.10
N ASN A 23 -12.76 -15.54 -11.61
CA ASN A 23 -12.32 -15.07 -12.92
C ASN A 23 -10.80 -14.86 -12.88
N ALA A 24 -10.13 -15.15 -13.99
CA ALA A 24 -8.72 -14.81 -14.14
C ALA A 24 -8.55 -13.29 -13.99
N ARG A 25 -7.61 -12.87 -13.14
CA ARG A 25 -7.25 -11.45 -12.93
C ARG A 25 -6.78 -10.80 -14.25
N ALA A 26 -6.94 -9.49 -14.36
CA ALA A 26 -6.46 -8.72 -15.51
C ALA A 26 -5.03 -8.19 -15.32
N ALA A 27 -4.66 -7.77 -14.10
CA ALA A 27 -3.36 -7.14 -13.87
C ALA A 27 -2.20 -8.15 -13.73
N PRO A 28 -1.01 -7.84 -14.29
CA PRO A 28 0.22 -8.58 -14.00
C PRO A 28 0.69 -8.36 -12.56
N VAL A 29 1.16 -9.43 -11.91
CA VAL A 29 1.64 -9.39 -10.51
C VAL A 29 3.09 -8.94 -10.39
N ASP A 30 3.93 -9.25 -11.39
CA ASP A 30 5.35 -8.88 -11.38
C ASP A 30 5.66 -7.83 -12.44
N GLN A 31 4.90 -6.73 -12.44
CA GLN A 31 5.11 -5.61 -13.35
C GLN A 31 4.87 -4.29 -12.63
N LEU A 32 5.79 -3.35 -12.85
CA LEU A 32 5.63 -1.97 -12.44
C LEU A 32 4.66 -1.24 -13.39
N VAL A 33 3.55 -0.76 -12.84
CA VAL A 33 2.53 0.05 -13.54
C VAL A 33 2.24 1.30 -12.73
N GLY A 34 2.32 2.47 -13.35
CA GLY A 34 2.01 3.73 -12.68
C GLY A 34 3.06 4.81 -12.91
N TYR A 35 3.01 5.85 -12.07
CA TYR A 35 3.90 7.00 -12.18
C TYR A 35 5.39 6.66 -12.01
N ALA A 36 5.75 5.57 -11.34
CA ALA A 36 7.14 5.15 -11.23
C ALA A 36 7.65 4.35 -12.44
N ALA A 37 6.86 4.19 -13.51
CA ALA A 37 7.29 3.47 -14.71
C ALA A 37 8.70 3.90 -15.17
N GLY A 38 9.55 2.90 -15.46
CA GLY A 38 10.97 3.12 -15.76
C GLY A 38 11.91 3.10 -14.55
N THR A 39 11.42 2.84 -13.34
CA THR A 39 12.26 2.52 -12.17
C THR A 39 12.90 1.13 -12.36
N THR A 40 14.23 1.07 -12.27
CA THR A 40 15.05 -0.14 -12.46
C THR A 40 15.82 -0.55 -11.21
N GLY A 41 15.84 0.29 -10.18
CA GLY A 41 16.53 0.03 -8.91
C GLY A 41 18.03 -0.23 -9.11
N GLY A 42 18.53 -1.27 -8.45
CA GLY A 42 19.93 -1.72 -8.53
C GLY A 42 20.30 -2.46 -9.82
N GLY A 43 19.38 -2.54 -10.79
CA GLY A 43 19.58 -3.28 -12.04
C GLY A 43 19.42 -4.79 -11.88
N SER A 44 20.08 -5.55 -12.77
CA SER A 44 19.91 -7.01 -12.91
C SER A 44 21.07 -7.84 -12.31
N GLY A 45 21.96 -7.21 -11.55
CA GLY A 45 23.06 -7.91 -10.88
C GLY A 45 22.56 -8.93 -9.86
N ALA A 46 23.34 -9.98 -9.59
CA ALA A 46 22.98 -11.01 -8.62
C ALA A 46 22.73 -10.46 -7.20
N GLY A 47 23.44 -9.37 -6.87
CA GLY A 47 23.35 -8.70 -5.58
C GLY A 47 24.05 -9.42 -4.44
N ALA A 48 24.15 -8.74 -3.30
CA ALA A 48 24.68 -9.31 -2.07
C ALA A 48 23.54 -9.77 -1.16
N THR A 49 23.62 -10.99 -0.63
CA THR A 49 22.69 -11.46 0.42
C THR A 49 23.21 -11.07 1.79
N VAL A 50 22.38 -10.37 2.57
CA VAL A 50 22.67 -9.91 3.92
C VAL A 50 21.74 -10.57 4.93
N THR A 51 22.30 -10.95 6.08
CA THR A 51 21.60 -11.65 7.16
C THR A 51 21.77 -10.96 8.53
N SER A 52 22.25 -9.71 8.55
CA SER A 52 22.43 -8.92 9.76
C SER A 52 22.28 -7.43 9.46
N CYS A 53 21.91 -6.62 10.46
CA CYS A 53 21.86 -5.16 10.32
C CYS A 53 23.23 -4.59 9.92
N SER A 54 24.34 -5.13 10.45
CA SER A 54 25.68 -4.65 10.11
C SER A 54 26.05 -4.92 8.64
N ALA A 55 25.67 -6.08 8.10
CA ALA A 55 25.87 -6.41 6.70
C ALA A 55 24.98 -5.55 5.79
N LEU A 56 23.71 -5.34 6.17
CA LEU A 56 22.78 -4.47 5.45
C LEU A 56 23.30 -3.02 5.41
N SER A 57 23.66 -2.44 6.55
CA SER A 57 24.24 -1.10 6.63
C SER A 57 25.53 -0.96 5.85
N THR A 58 26.32 -2.04 5.72
CA THR A 58 27.54 -2.04 4.89
C THR A 58 27.20 -2.04 3.40
N ALA A 59 26.28 -2.91 2.97
CA ALA A 59 25.85 -2.98 1.58
C ALA A 59 25.20 -1.67 1.08
N LEU A 60 24.45 -0.99 1.95
CA LEU A 60 23.80 0.29 1.66
C LEU A 60 24.77 1.45 1.45
N LYS A 61 26.07 1.30 1.75
CA LYS A 61 27.08 2.31 1.36
C LYS A 61 27.34 2.35 -0.14
N THR A 62 27.00 1.27 -0.86
CA THR A 62 27.26 1.14 -2.30
C THR A 62 25.97 1.12 -3.12
N GLY A 63 24.88 0.58 -2.58
CA GLY A 63 23.64 0.38 -3.34
C GLY A 63 23.71 -0.84 -4.27
N GLY A 64 22.98 -0.81 -5.38
CA GLY A 64 22.83 -1.97 -6.26
C GLY A 64 21.77 -2.94 -5.75
N VAL A 65 21.89 -4.23 -6.11
CA VAL A 65 20.95 -5.25 -5.65
C VAL A 65 21.38 -5.79 -4.28
N ILE A 66 20.50 -5.68 -3.29
CA ILE A 66 20.72 -6.13 -1.92
C ILE A 66 19.56 -7.06 -1.54
N LYS A 67 19.89 -8.33 -1.27
CA LYS A 67 18.94 -9.35 -0.85
C LYS A 67 18.97 -9.48 0.66
N ILE A 68 17.84 -9.29 1.33
CA ILE A 68 17.72 -9.42 2.78
C ILE A 68 17.17 -10.82 3.06
N SER A 69 17.88 -11.60 3.89
CA SER A 69 17.47 -12.96 4.24
C SER A 69 17.27 -13.10 5.74
N GLY A 70 16.05 -13.42 6.13
CA GLY A 70 15.59 -13.47 7.52
C GLY A 70 15.07 -12.14 8.04
N THR A 71 14.54 -12.15 9.26
CA THR A 71 14.09 -10.94 9.97
C THR A 71 15.27 -10.32 10.69
N LEU A 72 15.63 -9.09 10.33
CA LEU A 72 16.69 -8.33 10.99
C LEU A 72 16.05 -7.37 11.99
N THR A 73 16.39 -7.52 13.27
CA THR A 73 15.76 -6.73 14.35
C THR A 73 16.65 -5.58 14.82
N GLY A 74 16.07 -4.42 15.06
CA GLY A 74 16.75 -3.28 15.69
C GLY A 74 17.79 -2.63 14.77
N CYS A 75 17.56 -2.61 13.46
CA CYS A 75 18.47 -1.96 12.52
C CYS A 75 18.39 -0.43 12.56
N GLY A 76 17.36 0.12 13.20
CA GLY A 76 17.05 1.54 13.14
C GLY A 76 16.56 1.95 11.74
N ILE A 77 16.61 3.25 11.45
CA ILE A 77 16.30 3.78 10.13
C ILE A 77 17.56 3.83 9.29
N LEU A 78 17.59 3.04 8.21
CA LEU A 78 18.73 2.93 7.31
C LEU A 78 18.53 3.80 6.08
N LYS A 79 19.55 4.57 5.70
CA LYS A 79 19.52 5.38 4.47
C LYS A 79 19.76 4.52 3.25
N VAL A 80 18.96 4.73 2.22
CA VAL A 80 19.04 4.00 0.95
C VAL A 80 19.60 4.92 -0.15
N PRO A 81 20.71 4.57 -0.82
CA PRO A 81 21.24 5.38 -1.90
C PRO A 81 20.47 5.15 -3.21
N SER A 82 20.67 6.04 -4.18
CA SER A 82 20.14 5.88 -5.54
C SER A 82 20.54 4.54 -6.17
N ASN A 83 19.75 4.09 -7.15
CA ASN A 83 20.00 2.86 -7.91
C ASN A 83 20.15 1.63 -7.01
N THR A 84 19.14 1.40 -6.16
CA THR A 84 19.16 0.32 -5.18
C THR A 84 17.89 -0.52 -5.29
N SER A 85 18.05 -1.84 -5.22
CA SER A 85 16.95 -2.79 -5.05
C SER A 85 17.12 -3.51 -3.72
N LEU A 86 16.17 -3.35 -2.80
CA LEU A 86 16.08 -4.08 -1.54
C LEU A 86 15.05 -5.19 -1.69
N LEU A 87 15.51 -6.44 -1.69
CA LEU A 87 14.70 -7.61 -2.06
C LEU A 87 14.68 -8.62 -0.91
N GLY A 88 13.52 -8.99 -0.40
CA GLY A 88 13.43 -10.04 0.62
C GLY A 88 13.57 -11.44 0.02
N VAL A 89 14.39 -12.29 0.66
CA VAL A 89 14.56 -13.70 0.28
C VAL A 89 13.48 -14.54 0.94
N GLY A 90 12.63 -15.19 0.15
CA GLY A 90 11.47 -15.92 0.68
C GLY A 90 10.45 -14.99 1.37
N LYS A 91 9.46 -15.58 2.05
CA LYS A 91 8.30 -14.82 2.56
C LYS A 91 8.48 -14.12 3.91
N ASN A 92 9.52 -14.47 4.66
CA ASN A 92 9.72 -14.03 6.06
C ASN A 92 10.94 -13.11 6.23
N SER A 93 11.39 -12.47 5.16
CA SER A 93 12.56 -11.60 5.19
C SER A 93 12.17 -10.14 5.34
N GLY A 94 12.94 -9.37 6.10
CA GLY A 94 12.68 -7.96 6.29
C GLY A 94 13.17 -7.44 7.63
N LEU A 95 12.53 -6.40 8.15
CA LEU A 95 12.97 -5.66 9.33
C LEU A 95 11.92 -5.71 10.44
N ALA A 96 12.39 -5.82 11.68
CA ALA A 96 11.58 -5.55 12.87
C ALA A 96 12.26 -4.45 13.69
N ASP A 97 11.53 -3.47 14.19
CA ASP A 97 12.13 -2.27 14.82
C ASP A 97 13.17 -1.62 13.90
N GLY A 98 12.75 -1.39 12.65
CA GLY A 98 13.63 -0.91 11.59
C GLY A 98 12.86 -0.42 10.37
N GLY A 99 13.54 0.38 9.55
CA GLY A 99 12.93 1.01 8.39
C GLY A 99 13.96 1.62 7.44
N PHE A 100 13.47 2.26 6.39
CA PHE A 100 14.28 2.88 5.36
C PHE A 100 13.95 4.35 5.18
N GLN A 101 15.00 5.17 5.09
CA GLN A 101 14.90 6.54 4.61
C GLN A 101 15.50 6.65 3.21
N ILE A 102 14.69 7.06 2.26
CA ILE A 102 15.03 7.30 0.86
C ILE A 102 15.05 8.83 0.69
N LYS A 103 16.23 9.44 0.89
CA LYS A 103 16.37 10.90 0.96
C LYS A 103 17.30 11.44 -0.11
N ASP A 104 16.84 12.42 -0.88
CA ASP A 104 17.58 13.12 -1.95
C ASP A 104 18.19 12.17 -2.99
N VAL A 105 17.45 11.10 -3.33
CA VAL A 105 17.92 10.02 -4.22
C VAL A 105 16.89 9.67 -5.29
N SER A 106 17.28 8.81 -6.22
CA SER A 106 16.37 8.31 -7.25
C SER A 106 16.60 6.84 -7.57
N ASN A 107 15.57 6.21 -8.14
CA ASN A 107 15.64 4.87 -8.70
C ASN A 107 15.84 3.81 -7.61
N VAL A 108 14.83 3.64 -6.76
CA VAL A 108 14.85 2.68 -5.65
C VAL A 108 13.67 1.71 -5.75
N ILE A 109 13.95 0.44 -5.55
CA ILE A 109 12.98 -0.65 -5.49
C ILE A 109 13.03 -1.28 -4.09
N ILE A 110 11.89 -1.45 -3.44
CA ILE A 110 11.72 -2.19 -2.19
C ILE A 110 10.68 -3.27 -2.43
N ARG A 111 11.08 -4.55 -2.37
CA ARG A 111 10.18 -5.65 -2.71
C ARG A 111 10.27 -6.87 -1.81
N ASN A 112 9.13 -7.51 -1.59
CA ASN A 112 9.03 -8.78 -0.87
C ASN A 112 9.58 -8.73 0.58
N LEU A 113 9.40 -7.61 1.27
CA LEU A 113 9.89 -7.42 2.63
C LEU A 113 8.74 -7.31 3.63
N VAL A 114 8.92 -7.95 4.78
CA VAL A 114 8.08 -7.77 5.96
C VAL A 114 8.68 -6.67 6.82
N PHE A 115 7.87 -5.69 7.20
CA PHE A 115 8.22 -4.69 8.19
C PHE A 115 7.27 -4.80 9.37
N ASN A 116 7.82 -5.12 10.55
CA ASN A 116 7.09 -5.18 11.79
C ASN A 116 7.62 -4.11 12.74
N THR A 117 6.91 -2.99 12.82
CA THR A 117 7.26 -1.77 13.58
C THR A 117 8.51 -1.04 13.07
N ALA A 118 8.42 0.28 13.04
CA ALA A 118 9.59 1.16 12.99
C ALA A 118 10.17 1.34 14.40
N PRO A 119 11.36 1.95 14.54
CA PRO A 119 11.74 2.60 15.78
C PRO A 119 10.65 3.58 16.25
N SER A 120 10.58 3.81 17.56
CA SER A 120 9.61 4.73 18.17
C SER A 120 9.58 6.08 17.45
N GLU A 121 8.39 6.61 17.19
CA GLU A 121 8.16 7.91 16.54
C GLU A 121 8.80 8.04 15.14
N LYS A 122 8.99 6.93 14.42
CA LYS A 122 9.51 6.94 13.04
C LYS A 122 8.55 6.29 12.06
N ASP A 123 8.70 6.70 10.80
CA ASP A 123 8.12 6.06 9.65
C ASP A 123 8.86 4.74 9.34
N ILE A 124 8.15 3.74 8.82
CA ILE A 124 8.82 2.51 8.34
C ILE A 124 9.53 2.78 7.00
N ILE A 125 8.85 3.41 6.05
CA ILE A 125 9.44 3.85 4.77
C ILE A 125 9.19 5.35 4.62
N ASP A 126 10.27 6.13 4.69
CA ASP A 126 10.27 7.58 4.54
C ASP A 126 10.90 7.98 3.20
N VAL A 127 10.11 8.53 2.28
CA VAL A 127 10.57 9.07 1.00
C VAL A 127 10.62 10.60 1.09
N ASP A 128 11.81 11.16 1.00
CA ASP A 128 12.08 12.58 1.23
C ASP A 128 12.87 13.15 0.05
N GLY A 129 12.31 14.12 -0.69
CA GLY A 129 12.98 14.72 -1.84
C GLY A 129 13.44 13.75 -2.93
N SER A 130 12.75 12.61 -3.09
CA SER A 130 13.25 11.49 -3.90
C SER A 130 12.30 11.09 -5.03
N THR A 131 12.84 10.49 -6.11
CA THR A 131 12.01 10.16 -7.29
C THR A 131 12.27 8.78 -7.89
N LYS A 132 11.28 8.22 -8.60
CA LYS A 132 11.34 6.87 -9.22
C LYS A 132 11.47 5.79 -8.16
N ILE A 133 10.39 5.63 -7.39
CA ILE A 133 10.34 4.71 -6.25
C ILE A 133 9.26 3.66 -6.51
N TRP A 134 9.62 2.39 -6.35
CA TRP A 134 8.69 1.28 -6.43
C TRP A 134 8.72 0.46 -5.15
N VAL A 135 7.60 0.45 -4.43
CA VAL A 135 7.37 -0.43 -3.27
C VAL A 135 6.38 -1.50 -3.69
N ASP A 136 6.75 -2.77 -3.61
CA ASP A 136 5.92 -3.83 -4.14
C ASP A 136 5.99 -5.16 -3.40
N HIS A 137 4.85 -5.82 -3.22
CA HIS A 137 4.77 -7.11 -2.49
C HIS A 137 5.33 -7.05 -1.06
N CYS A 138 5.21 -5.91 -0.39
CA CYS A 138 5.61 -5.80 1.01
C CYS A 138 4.45 -6.15 1.95
N ASP A 139 4.80 -6.50 3.19
CA ASP A 139 3.88 -6.60 4.32
C ASP A 139 4.36 -5.60 5.37
N ILE A 140 3.55 -4.58 5.68
CA ILE A 140 3.97 -3.40 6.44
C ILE A 140 2.96 -3.15 7.56
N HIS A 141 3.38 -3.35 8.80
CA HIS A 141 2.51 -3.23 9.96
C HIS A 141 3.24 -2.76 11.23
N SER A 142 2.44 -2.46 12.25
CA SER A 142 2.93 -2.18 13.60
C SER A 142 2.23 -3.05 14.63
N LYS A 143 2.01 -2.55 15.85
CA LYS A 143 1.36 -3.29 16.95
C LYS A 143 -0.17 -3.14 16.96
N GLY A 144 -0.79 -2.75 15.84
CA GLY A 144 -2.20 -2.35 15.83
C GLY A 144 -2.39 -0.90 16.32
N MET A 145 -3.65 -0.53 16.51
CA MET A 145 -4.04 0.72 17.19
C MET A 145 -3.91 0.60 18.72
N VAL A 146 -2.74 0.14 19.17
CA VAL A 146 -2.39 -0.02 20.58
C VAL A 146 -1.48 1.15 20.99
N GLY A 147 -1.73 1.74 22.16
CA GLY A 147 -0.97 2.89 22.63
C GLY A 147 -1.40 4.19 21.95
N GLY A 148 -0.50 5.18 21.96
CA GLY A 148 -0.72 6.46 21.32
C GLY A 148 -0.58 6.37 19.80
N LYS A 149 -1.36 7.17 19.07
CA LYS A 149 -1.25 7.26 17.60
C LYS A 149 0.12 7.73 17.10
N ASP A 150 0.95 8.27 17.97
CA ASP A 150 2.28 8.82 17.68
C ASP A 150 3.43 7.99 18.30
N ASP A 151 3.12 6.85 18.94
CA ASP A 151 4.16 5.91 19.41
C ASP A 151 4.98 5.36 18.23
N TYR A 152 4.33 5.26 17.07
CA TYR A 152 4.93 5.08 15.74
C TYR A 152 4.43 6.22 14.81
N ASP A 153 5.14 6.49 13.71
CA ASP A 153 4.69 7.47 12.72
C ASP A 153 3.95 6.83 11.54
N GLY A 154 4.38 6.98 10.29
CA GLY A 154 3.73 6.40 9.11
C GLY A 154 4.22 5.00 8.71
N LEU A 155 3.40 4.22 7.98
CA LEU A 155 3.90 2.99 7.32
C LEU A 155 4.68 3.33 6.05
N PHE A 156 4.16 4.23 5.23
CA PHE A 156 4.81 4.71 4.01
C PHE A 156 4.50 6.19 3.78
N ASP A 157 5.50 7.05 3.93
CA ASP A 157 5.33 8.49 3.75
C ASP A 157 6.19 9.02 2.60
N ALA A 158 5.68 10.00 1.86
CA ALA A 158 6.42 10.71 0.82
C ALA A 158 6.25 12.23 0.96
N LYS A 159 7.35 12.98 1.04
CA LYS A 159 7.36 14.42 1.33
C LYS A 159 8.45 15.18 0.56
N HIS A 160 8.46 16.50 0.72
CA HIS A 160 9.47 17.42 0.17
C HIS A 160 9.65 17.29 -1.34
N GLY A 161 8.54 17.28 -2.07
CA GLY A 161 8.56 17.20 -3.52
C GLY A 161 9.05 15.86 -4.06
N SER A 162 8.95 14.78 -3.28
CA SER A 162 9.13 13.42 -3.81
C SER A 162 8.17 13.18 -4.98
N ASP A 163 8.55 12.35 -5.95
CA ASP A 163 7.78 12.23 -7.18
C ASP A 163 7.96 10.92 -7.94
N LEU A 164 7.03 10.57 -8.81
CA LEU A 164 7.08 9.37 -9.65
C LEU A 164 7.18 8.08 -8.80
N ILE A 165 6.13 7.83 -8.02
CA ILE A 165 6.07 6.74 -7.04
C ILE A 165 4.99 5.73 -7.43
N THR A 166 5.25 4.45 -7.21
CA THR A 166 4.25 3.39 -7.29
C THR A 166 4.37 2.47 -6.08
N VAL A 167 3.24 2.23 -5.44
CA VAL A 167 3.06 1.27 -4.36
C VAL A 167 2.07 0.22 -4.85
N SER A 168 2.52 -1.01 -5.02
CA SER A 168 1.70 -2.06 -5.60
C SER A 168 1.72 -3.35 -4.81
N TRP A 169 0.64 -4.13 -4.85
CA TRP A 169 0.61 -5.48 -4.28
C TRP A 169 1.04 -5.57 -2.81
N THR A 170 0.94 -4.47 -2.05
CA THR A 170 1.48 -4.35 -0.69
C THR A 170 0.36 -4.43 0.34
N LYS A 171 0.61 -5.13 1.44
CA LYS A 171 -0.31 -5.28 2.56
C LYS A 171 0.07 -4.32 3.67
N PHE A 172 -0.79 -3.36 3.95
CA PHE A 172 -0.72 -2.44 5.08
C PHE A 172 -1.75 -2.87 6.12
N HIS A 173 -1.33 -3.08 7.36
CA HIS A 173 -2.28 -3.43 8.40
C HIS A 173 -1.85 -3.04 9.81
N ASP A 174 -2.80 -3.07 10.74
CA ASP A 174 -2.57 -2.96 12.18
C ASP A 174 -1.74 -1.71 12.56
N HIS A 175 -2.28 -0.53 12.29
CA HIS A 175 -1.56 0.73 12.48
C HIS A 175 -2.44 1.98 12.57
N TRP A 176 -1.90 3.10 13.05
CA TRP A 176 -2.64 4.38 13.14
C TRP A 176 -2.56 5.24 11.87
N LYS A 177 -1.38 5.46 11.29
CA LYS A 177 -1.17 6.40 10.18
C LYS A 177 -0.62 5.65 8.97
N GLY A 178 -1.48 5.29 8.03
CA GLY A 178 -1.09 4.44 6.89
C GLY A 178 -0.02 5.08 6.01
N SER A 179 -0.39 6.11 5.27
CA SER A 179 0.46 6.72 4.26
C SER A 179 0.15 8.20 4.02
N LEU A 180 1.12 9.06 4.31
CA LEU A 180 1.06 10.50 4.10
C LEU A 180 1.86 10.93 2.86
N ILE A 181 1.23 11.73 2.00
CA ILE A 181 1.83 12.26 0.78
C ILE A 181 1.71 13.79 0.80
N GLY A 182 2.82 14.47 1.03
CA GLY A 182 2.86 15.92 1.33
C GLY A 182 2.58 16.20 2.80
N HIS A 183 3.61 16.63 3.53
CA HIS A 183 3.61 16.65 5.00
C HIS A 183 2.92 17.87 5.63
N SER A 184 2.77 18.98 4.90
CA SER A 184 2.35 20.27 5.46
C SER A 184 1.51 21.08 4.47
N ASP A 185 0.46 21.74 4.95
CA ASP A 185 -0.38 22.68 4.18
C ASP A 185 0.42 23.92 3.71
N SER A 186 1.58 24.19 4.32
CA SER A 186 2.43 25.33 3.98
C SER A 186 3.61 24.96 3.07
N ASN A 187 3.68 23.73 2.55
CA ASN A 187 4.80 23.26 1.71
C ASN A 187 4.53 23.34 0.20
N GLU A 188 3.57 24.16 -0.21
CA GLU A 188 3.13 24.27 -1.61
C GLU A 188 4.29 24.51 -2.58
N SER A 189 5.28 25.34 -2.21
CA SER A 189 6.41 25.69 -3.08
C SER A 189 7.28 24.51 -3.49
N GLU A 190 7.35 23.45 -2.68
CA GLU A 190 8.13 22.25 -2.98
C GLU A 190 7.29 21.17 -3.64
N ASP A 191 6.04 21.04 -3.19
CA ASP A 191 5.15 19.89 -3.46
C ASP A 191 4.25 20.11 -4.70
N LYS A 192 3.89 21.36 -5.03
CA LYS A 192 3.00 21.64 -6.16
C LYS A 192 3.65 21.25 -7.49
N GLY A 193 2.92 20.45 -8.28
CA GLY A 193 3.42 19.91 -9.54
C GLY A 193 4.33 18.68 -9.38
N LYS A 194 4.43 18.12 -8.17
CA LYS A 194 5.13 16.85 -7.87
C LYS A 194 4.18 15.91 -7.12
N LEU A 195 4.71 14.98 -6.31
CA LEU A 195 3.95 14.00 -5.55
C LEU A 195 2.97 13.20 -6.43
N HIS A 196 3.42 12.80 -7.62
CA HIS A 196 2.68 11.88 -8.49
C HIS A 196 2.88 10.46 -7.99
N ILE A 197 1.79 9.84 -7.51
CA ILE A 197 1.82 8.52 -6.90
C ILE A 197 0.70 7.62 -7.40
N THR A 198 1.04 6.34 -7.58
CA THR A 198 0.09 5.28 -7.92
C THR A 198 0.00 4.28 -6.79
N TYR A 199 -1.22 3.96 -6.35
CA TYR A 199 -1.49 2.82 -5.47
C TYR A 199 -2.35 1.83 -6.24
N HIS A 200 -1.90 0.58 -6.37
CA HIS A 200 -2.75 -0.45 -6.93
C HIS A 200 -2.57 -1.83 -6.35
N HIS A 201 -3.65 -2.60 -6.26
CA HIS A 201 -3.62 -3.96 -5.72
C HIS A 201 -3.05 -4.04 -4.31
N ASN A 202 -3.23 -2.98 -3.52
CA ASN A 202 -2.82 -2.97 -2.11
C ASN A 202 -3.98 -3.41 -1.23
N SER A 203 -3.68 -3.81 0.00
CA SER A 203 -4.70 -3.92 1.05
C SER A 203 -4.36 -2.99 2.20
N PHE A 204 -5.35 -2.23 2.68
CA PHE A 204 -5.32 -1.55 3.96
C PHE A 204 -6.35 -2.24 4.86
N ILE A 205 -5.90 -2.83 5.97
CA ILE A 205 -6.77 -3.58 6.87
C ILE A 205 -6.46 -3.19 8.31
N ASN A 206 -7.47 -2.73 9.05
CA ASN A 206 -7.27 -2.29 10.44
C ASN A 206 -6.23 -1.15 10.55
N VAL A 207 -6.29 -0.18 9.63
CA VAL A 207 -5.44 1.02 9.65
C VAL A 207 -6.31 2.25 9.89
N ASN A 208 -6.00 3.05 10.91
CA ASN A 208 -6.91 4.12 11.35
C ASN A 208 -7.23 5.15 10.26
N SER A 209 -6.21 5.68 9.58
CA SER A 209 -6.37 6.81 8.66
C SER A 209 -5.20 6.92 7.67
N ARG A 210 -5.34 7.83 6.70
CA ARG A 210 -4.34 8.17 5.67
C ARG A 210 -4.10 7.01 4.71
N LEU A 211 -5.09 6.65 3.88
CA LEU A 211 -5.02 5.43 3.05
C LEU A 211 -5.15 5.66 1.53
N PRO A 212 -4.36 6.55 0.88
CA PRO A 212 -3.42 7.54 1.44
C PRO A 212 -4.08 8.89 1.78
N SER A 213 -3.38 9.77 2.50
CA SER A 213 -3.71 11.21 2.61
C SER A 213 -2.76 12.03 1.75
N LEU A 214 -3.29 12.76 0.76
CA LEU A 214 -2.52 13.55 -0.21
C LEU A 214 -2.76 15.05 -0.03
N ARG A 215 -1.69 15.84 -0.18
CA ARG A 215 -1.72 17.29 -0.39
C ARG A 215 -1.03 17.66 -1.70
N PHE A 216 -1.56 18.64 -2.42
CA PHE A 216 -1.05 19.24 -3.68
C PHE A 216 -0.86 18.31 -4.89
N GLY A 217 -0.43 17.07 -4.66
CA GLY A 217 -0.01 16.12 -5.68
C GLY A 217 -1.15 15.43 -6.41
N THR A 218 -0.76 14.39 -7.15
CA THR A 218 -1.67 13.63 -8.00
C THR A 218 -1.63 12.14 -7.66
N GLY A 219 -2.76 11.60 -7.21
CA GLY A 219 -2.91 10.19 -6.83
C GLY A 219 -3.75 9.40 -7.82
N HIS A 220 -3.26 8.26 -8.29
CA HIS A 220 -4.08 7.25 -8.93
C HIS A 220 -4.19 6.02 -8.02
N ILE A 221 -5.36 5.83 -7.42
CA ILE A 221 -5.65 4.79 -6.43
C ILE A 221 -6.66 3.83 -7.06
N TYR A 222 -6.23 2.63 -7.44
CA TYR A 222 -7.13 1.71 -8.13
C TYR A 222 -6.97 0.26 -7.70
N SER A 223 -8.03 -0.52 -7.92
CA SER A 223 -8.04 -1.97 -7.67
C SER A 223 -7.36 -2.33 -6.34
N SER A 224 -7.74 -1.68 -5.24
CA SER A 224 -7.21 -1.95 -3.90
C SER A 224 -8.33 -2.30 -2.92
N CYS A 225 -7.97 -3.02 -1.85
CA CYS A 225 -8.89 -3.49 -0.81
C CYS A 225 -8.72 -2.65 0.46
N TYR A 226 -9.82 -2.21 1.04
CA TYR A 226 -9.86 -1.44 2.28
C TYR A 226 -10.87 -2.07 3.22
N GLN A 227 -10.44 -2.42 4.43
CA GLN A 227 -11.28 -3.19 5.35
C GLN A 227 -11.06 -2.80 6.81
N ASP A 228 -12.16 -2.47 7.49
CA ASP A 228 -12.18 -2.23 8.94
C ASP A 228 -11.21 -1.11 9.36
N ASP A 229 -11.17 -0.03 8.56
CA ASP A 229 -10.33 1.15 8.76
C ASP A 229 -11.13 2.27 9.46
N PRO A 230 -10.92 2.54 10.77
CA PRO A 230 -11.91 3.25 11.59
C PRO A 230 -12.19 4.74 11.32
N THR A 231 -11.29 5.49 10.65
CA THR A 231 -11.46 6.94 10.49
C THR A 231 -11.65 7.38 9.04
N SER A 232 -10.70 7.08 8.16
CA SER A 232 -10.70 7.58 6.78
C SER A 232 -9.88 6.71 5.83
N GLY A 233 -10.36 6.61 4.59
CA GLY A 233 -9.65 5.99 3.47
C GLY A 233 -8.77 6.99 2.73
N VAL A 234 -9.09 7.21 1.44
CA VAL A 234 -8.40 8.18 0.59
C VAL A 234 -8.82 9.60 0.97
N ASN A 235 -7.85 10.43 1.37
CA ASN A 235 -8.09 11.83 1.75
C ASN A 235 -7.30 12.79 0.84
N SER A 236 -8.00 13.54 -0.02
CA SER A 236 -7.40 14.50 -0.98
C SER A 236 -7.54 15.93 -0.47
N ARG A 237 -6.44 16.65 -0.26
CA ARG A 237 -6.41 17.94 0.45
C ARG A 237 -5.58 18.97 -0.30
N MET A 238 -5.72 20.25 0.04
CA MET A 238 -4.87 21.33 -0.47
C MET A 238 -4.72 21.30 -2.00
N GLY A 239 -5.84 21.18 -2.71
CA GLY A 239 -5.87 21.12 -4.17
C GLY A 239 -5.32 19.85 -4.82
N ALA A 240 -4.97 18.81 -4.05
CA ALA A 240 -4.58 17.50 -4.58
C ALA A 240 -5.64 16.94 -5.54
N GLN A 241 -5.21 16.13 -6.50
CA GLN A 241 -6.09 15.50 -7.49
C GLN A 241 -6.00 13.99 -7.33
N VAL A 242 -7.11 13.31 -7.04
CA VAL A 242 -7.14 11.84 -6.99
C VAL A 242 -8.13 11.23 -7.97
N LEU A 243 -7.73 10.13 -8.60
CA LEU A 243 -8.62 9.18 -9.25
C LEU A 243 -8.67 7.94 -8.37
N VAL A 244 -9.86 7.66 -7.85
CA VAL A 244 -10.14 6.50 -7.01
C VAL A 244 -11.07 5.60 -7.81
N GLU A 245 -10.57 4.48 -8.34
CA GLU A 245 -11.39 3.59 -9.17
C GLU A 245 -11.23 2.09 -8.91
N GLN A 246 -12.33 1.36 -9.01
CA GLN A 246 -12.34 -0.11 -8.89
C GLN A 246 -11.80 -0.64 -7.56
N ASN A 247 -11.87 0.15 -6.48
CA ASN A 247 -11.50 -0.27 -5.13
C ASN A 247 -12.72 -0.82 -4.39
N SER A 248 -12.46 -1.66 -3.39
CA SER A 248 -13.49 -2.16 -2.47
C SER A 248 -13.23 -1.64 -1.06
N PHE A 249 -14.20 -0.91 -0.50
CA PHE A 249 -14.18 -0.37 0.85
C PHE A 249 -15.26 -1.04 1.69
N SER A 250 -14.85 -1.68 2.79
CA SER A 250 -15.76 -2.30 3.76
C SER A 250 -15.45 -1.78 5.15
N ASN A 251 -16.46 -1.22 5.82
CA ASN A 251 -16.33 -0.62 7.15
C ASN A 251 -15.27 0.50 7.25
N VAL A 252 -15.23 1.39 6.25
CA VAL A 252 -14.30 2.53 6.20
C VAL A 252 -15.08 3.84 6.23
N PRO A 253 -15.33 4.45 7.41
CA PRO A 253 -15.89 5.80 7.46
C PRO A 253 -15.05 6.73 6.59
N LEU A 254 -15.67 7.66 5.87
CA LEU A 254 -14.95 8.59 4.99
C LEU A 254 -13.96 7.87 4.04
N ALA A 255 -14.43 6.81 3.38
CA ALA A 255 -13.68 5.99 2.44
C ALA A 255 -13.01 6.81 1.32
N VAL A 256 -13.72 7.83 0.81
CA VAL A 256 -13.14 8.87 -0.03
C VAL A 256 -13.62 10.22 0.49
N VAL A 257 -12.68 11.08 0.88
CA VAL A 257 -12.94 12.40 1.46
C VAL A 257 -12.00 13.45 0.87
N THR A 258 -12.48 14.68 0.70
CA THR A 258 -11.69 15.75 0.09
C THR A 258 -11.44 16.96 1.00
N ASP A 259 -11.93 16.96 2.22
CA ASP A 259 -11.96 18.16 3.09
C ASP A 259 -11.66 17.81 4.57
N LEU A 260 -10.86 16.77 4.80
CA LEU A 260 -10.52 16.31 6.15
C LEU A 260 -9.09 16.74 6.51
N ASP A 261 -8.93 17.30 7.71
CA ASP A 261 -7.67 17.67 8.37
C ASP A 261 -6.86 18.82 7.72
N SER A 262 -7.38 19.51 6.70
CA SER A 262 -6.75 20.68 6.05
C SER A 262 -7.74 21.82 5.87
N ASP A 263 -7.21 23.04 5.71
CA ASP A 263 -8.00 24.25 5.49
C ASP A 263 -8.64 24.29 4.10
N GLU A 264 -7.99 23.70 3.09
CA GLU A 264 -8.50 23.62 1.73
C GLU A 264 -8.75 22.17 1.30
N ALA A 265 -9.87 22.01 0.59
CA ALA A 265 -10.22 20.73 0.00
C ALA A 265 -9.35 20.39 -1.22
N GLY A 266 -9.13 19.09 -1.45
CA GLY A 266 -8.65 18.58 -2.72
C GLY A 266 -9.81 18.21 -3.65
N PHE A 267 -9.50 17.44 -4.69
CA PHE A 267 -10.42 16.96 -5.71
C PHE A 267 -10.35 15.45 -5.82
N ALA A 268 -11.49 14.82 -6.11
CA ALA A 268 -11.56 13.39 -6.38
C ALA A 268 -12.44 13.07 -7.60
N VAL A 269 -11.98 12.13 -8.42
CA VAL A 269 -12.79 11.37 -9.36
C VAL A 269 -13.04 10.00 -8.72
N GLU A 270 -14.29 9.67 -8.44
CA GLU A 270 -14.71 8.35 -7.94
C GLU A 270 -15.34 7.57 -9.10
N LYS A 271 -14.88 6.34 -9.33
CA LYS A 271 -15.38 5.52 -10.43
C LYS A 271 -15.40 4.03 -10.10
N SER A 272 -16.59 3.42 -10.15
CA SER A 272 -16.77 1.98 -10.01
C SER A 272 -16.18 1.38 -8.71
N ASN A 273 -16.11 2.15 -7.62
CA ASN A 273 -15.77 1.59 -6.33
C ASN A 273 -16.97 0.88 -5.71
N ILE A 274 -16.72 -0.03 -4.77
CA ILE A 274 -17.74 -0.64 -3.93
C ILE A 274 -17.57 -0.10 -2.51
N PHE A 275 -18.67 0.38 -1.93
CA PHE A 275 -18.74 0.83 -0.54
C PHE A 275 -19.75 -0.05 0.20
N SER A 276 -19.32 -0.71 1.27
CA SER A 276 -20.16 -1.57 2.10
C SER A 276 -19.96 -1.31 3.60
N GLY A 277 -20.91 -1.78 4.41
CA GLY A 277 -20.89 -1.56 5.86
C GLY A 277 -21.02 -0.08 6.22
N THR A 278 -20.10 0.44 7.04
CA THR A 278 -20.06 1.86 7.43
C THR A 278 -19.43 2.79 6.39
N SER A 279 -19.05 2.26 5.21
CA SER A 279 -18.29 3.03 4.23
C SER A 279 -19.11 4.13 3.57
N THR A 280 -18.58 5.35 3.58
CA THR A 280 -19.23 6.55 3.04
C THR A 280 -18.22 7.45 2.33
N THR A 281 -18.69 8.34 1.46
CA THR A 281 -17.85 9.33 0.78
C THR A 281 -18.26 10.74 1.14
N ARG A 282 -17.29 11.67 1.21
CA ARG A 282 -17.53 13.11 1.32
C ARG A 282 -16.62 13.86 0.34
N ILE A 283 -17.04 13.87 -0.92
CA ILE A 283 -16.33 14.54 -2.02
C ILE A 283 -16.98 15.90 -2.23
N THR A 284 -16.33 16.95 -1.75
CA THR A 284 -16.79 18.35 -1.87
C THR A 284 -16.35 19.00 -3.18
N GLN A 285 -15.30 18.48 -3.82
CA GLN A 285 -14.87 18.92 -5.15
C GLN A 285 -14.61 17.71 -6.06
N THR A 286 -15.31 17.68 -7.19
CA THR A 286 -15.12 16.64 -8.22
C THR A 286 -13.93 17.02 -9.12
N GLY A 287 -12.99 16.09 -9.29
CA GLY A 287 -11.84 16.25 -10.17
C GLY A 287 -12.13 15.87 -11.62
N SER A 288 -11.08 15.86 -12.45
CA SER A 288 -11.12 15.37 -13.83
C SER A 288 -9.87 14.56 -14.22
N LEU A 289 -9.12 14.10 -13.21
CA LEU A 289 -7.85 13.41 -13.39
C LEU A 289 -8.00 12.19 -14.31
N THR A 290 -7.13 12.12 -15.31
CA THR A 290 -6.89 10.93 -16.14
C THR A 290 -5.39 10.60 -16.07
N PRO A 291 -5.00 9.39 -15.67
CA PRO A 291 -3.59 9.01 -15.59
C PRO A 291 -2.91 9.03 -16.97
N PRO A 292 -1.65 9.51 -17.09
CA PRO A 292 -0.97 9.66 -18.38
C PRO A 292 -0.28 8.36 -18.88
N TYR A 293 -0.71 7.19 -18.42
CA TYR A 293 -0.11 5.89 -18.75
C TYR A 293 -1.19 4.83 -18.96
N SER A 294 -0.83 3.74 -19.65
CA SER A 294 -1.72 2.59 -19.82
C SER A 294 -1.73 1.71 -18.57
N TYR A 295 -2.90 1.20 -18.21
CA TYR A 295 -3.10 0.29 -17.08
C TYR A 295 -4.36 -0.55 -17.30
N THR A 296 -4.49 -1.61 -16.50
CA THR A 296 -5.68 -2.45 -16.42
C THR A 296 -6.18 -2.46 -14.99
N THR A 297 -7.49 -2.56 -14.80
CA THR A 297 -8.10 -2.69 -13.47
C THR A 297 -8.69 -4.07 -13.30
N ASP A 298 -8.54 -4.62 -12.10
CA ASP A 298 -9.35 -5.73 -11.63
C ASP A 298 -10.64 -5.19 -10.99
N PRO A 299 -11.80 -5.85 -11.16
CA PRO A 299 -13.07 -5.34 -10.63
C PRO A 299 -13.07 -5.22 -9.10
N ALA A 300 -13.66 -4.15 -8.58
CA ALA A 300 -13.80 -3.90 -7.14
C ALA A 300 -14.33 -5.12 -6.37
N ALA A 301 -15.33 -5.83 -6.92
CA ALA A 301 -15.95 -6.98 -6.27
C ALA A 301 -14.99 -8.16 -6.00
N GLN A 302 -13.87 -8.24 -6.71
CA GLN A 302 -12.90 -9.35 -6.63
C GLN A 302 -11.58 -8.93 -5.98
N VAL A 303 -11.37 -7.62 -5.82
CA VAL A 303 -10.01 -7.14 -5.56
C VAL A 303 -9.47 -7.55 -4.20
N CYS A 304 -10.32 -7.63 -3.18
CA CYS A 304 -9.92 -8.12 -1.87
C CYS A 304 -9.44 -9.58 -1.89
N SER A 305 -10.08 -10.47 -2.65
CA SER A 305 -9.65 -11.87 -2.75
C SER A 305 -8.39 -12.01 -3.62
N ILE A 306 -8.26 -11.19 -4.66
CA ILE A 306 -7.05 -11.09 -5.49
C ILE A 306 -5.86 -10.68 -4.63
N VAL A 307 -5.95 -9.55 -3.92
CA VAL A 307 -4.86 -9.04 -3.07
C VAL A 307 -4.57 -9.97 -1.88
N ALA A 308 -5.58 -10.61 -1.30
CA ALA A 308 -5.35 -11.59 -0.23
C ALA A 308 -4.43 -12.74 -0.70
N SER A 309 -4.65 -13.24 -1.91
CA SER A 309 -3.92 -14.38 -2.48
C SER A 309 -2.62 -14.02 -3.19
N GLN A 310 -2.47 -12.78 -3.65
CA GLN A 310 -1.39 -12.40 -4.56
C GLN A 310 -0.64 -11.14 -4.12
N GLY A 311 -1.10 -10.42 -3.11
CA GLY A 311 -0.35 -9.33 -2.49
C GLY A 311 0.48 -9.81 -1.30
N GLY A 312 1.41 -8.97 -0.88
CA GLY A 312 2.32 -9.20 0.24
C GLY A 312 3.48 -10.12 -0.11
N THR A 313 4.20 -10.57 0.91
CA THR A 313 5.43 -11.33 0.70
C THR A 313 5.18 -12.79 0.29
N GLY A 314 6.17 -13.41 -0.36
CA GLY A 314 6.17 -14.82 -0.74
C GLY A 314 5.51 -15.14 -2.08
N VAL A 315 4.99 -14.14 -2.79
CA VAL A 315 4.39 -14.30 -4.13
C VAL A 315 5.45 -14.12 -5.21
N VAL A 316 6.28 -13.09 -5.07
CA VAL A 316 7.51 -12.90 -5.86
C VAL A 316 8.70 -13.47 -5.07
N THR A 317 9.74 -13.95 -5.78
CA THR A 317 10.86 -14.68 -5.15
C THR A 317 12.21 -14.17 -5.64
N PHE A 318 13.21 -14.17 -4.75
CA PHE A 318 14.55 -13.62 -4.96
C PHE A 318 15.62 -14.46 -4.27
#